data_AF-A0A6A4M4H2-F1
#
_entry.id   AF-A0A6A4M4H2-F1
#
_cell.length_a   1.000
_cell.length_b   1.000
_cell.length_c   1.000
_cell.angle_alpha   90.00
_cell.angle_beta   90.00
_cell.angle_gamma   90.00
#
_symmetry.space_group_name_H-M   'P 1'
#
loop_
_entity.id
_entity.type
_entity.pdbx_description
1 polymer ?
#
loop_
_entity_poly.entity_id
_entity_poly.type
_entity_poly.pdbx_seq_one_letter_code
_entity_poly.pdbx_strand_id
1 'polypeptide(L)'
;MASSSFPDVWAWIQNLPPITQWSTNSMSTCIYCSSSSQPSLKLSITKNPQSSFLSFSILADFSLTFSLWTSKPLKLNSTHTKFIDEETISNLFINFIEDVLNYCPNKNTSLLRIPKIDSLNNFGEIFNLSFLTLTFLICIYEAPADLRSECLNTFKNQLACVRSRETTKPLVRLLGSSLEEQWMRSINLAITNWIVELQATNHTLKTPSPLFSYAISRVGLWKVQLYCPVIAMDIEKPTNPLPDERLWFSLNYHQLEGVIQLNYKVMVREKWVDVIVNVDNIRCDVIRLVTEKLMAERGAGTAEKHFPSRISLQLTPTLQTNVLSVSVSKSSENPTREIGLEKTIEGSFDPPNSVGLKVSAGETVTMSLKPWKFEQSVYGDSANLNWFLHDSENGKEVFSSEPSKMALLQPKAWFRNRYSSAYRPFTRQGGVIFANDEYGANVCWKVDKGSSVGRVMEWEIKGWIWLTYWPNKYKTSYSETRRLEFREILPLTLA
;
A
#
# COMPACT_ATOMS: atom_id res chain seq x y z
N MET A 1 22.34 -15.44 -21.41
CA MET A 1 21.05 -15.53 -20.71
C MET A 1 21.17 -16.59 -19.62
N ALA A 2 21.57 -16.21 -18.41
CA ALA A 2 21.42 -17.06 -17.23
C ALA A 2 20.24 -16.49 -16.47
N SER A 3 19.14 -17.24 -16.40
CA SER A 3 18.04 -16.93 -15.47
C SER A 3 18.56 -17.18 -14.05
N SER A 4 19.19 -16.19 -13.43
CA SER A 4 19.59 -16.30 -12.02
C SER A 4 18.33 -16.21 -11.16
N SER A 5 17.79 -17.38 -10.80
CA SER A 5 16.88 -17.50 -9.67
C SER A 5 17.61 -17.04 -8.41
N PHE A 6 16.98 -16.20 -7.59
CA PHE A 6 17.46 -15.88 -6.26
C PHE A 6 17.73 -17.19 -5.47
N PRO A 7 18.82 -17.28 -4.68
CA PRO A 7 19.16 -18.54 -4.02
C PRO A 7 18.08 -18.99 -3.05
N ASP A 8 17.87 -20.31 -2.98
CA ASP A 8 17.06 -20.93 -1.94
C ASP A 8 17.87 -20.99 -0.64
N VAL A 9 17.82 -19.91 0.13
CA VAL A 9 18.55 -19.75 1.39
C VAL A 9 18.05 -20.73 2.45
N TRP A 10 16.75 -20.99 2.47
CA TRP A 10 16.15 -22.03 3.30
C TRP A 10 16.81 -23.39 3.05
N ALA A 11 16.82 -23.85 1.81
CA ALA A 11 17.42 -25.14 1.46
C ALA A 11 18.95 -25.14 1.71
N TRP A 12 19.64 -24.03 1.46
CA TRP A 12 21.06 -23.91 1.76
C TRP A 12 21.35 -24.11 3.26
N ILE A 13 20.59 -23.44 4.15
CA ILE A 13 20.74 -23.56 5.60
C ILE A 13 20.45 -25.00 6.07
N GLN A 14 19.41 -25.64 5.54
CA GLN A 14 19.04 -27.03 5.91
C GLN A 14 20.10 -28.06 5.50
N ASN A 15 20.85 -27.78 4.42
CA ASN A 15 21.88 -28.66 3.88
C ASN A 15 23.30 -28.32 4.37
N LEU A 16 23.45 -27.43 5.35
CA LEU A 16 24.76 -27.13 5.92
C LEU A 16 25.33 -28.35 6.67
N PRO A 17 26.61 -28.68 6.47
CA PRO A 17 27.24 -29.76 7.22
C PRO A 17 27.38 -29.37 8.70
N PRO A 18 27.52 -30.34 9.61
CA PRO A 18 27.83 -30.07 11.02
C PRO A 18 29.02 -29.12 11.21
N ILE A 19 28.97 -28.22 12.21
CA ILE A 19 30.04 -27.22 12.52
C ILE A 19 31.44 -27.84 12.61
N THR A 20 31.52 -29.10 13.07
CA THR A 20 32.76 -29.85 13.22
C THR A 20 33.43 -30.18 11.89
N GLN A 21 32.67 -30.21 10.80
CA GLN A 21 33.15 -30.52 9.45
C GLN A 21 33.52 -29.26 8.65
N TRP A 22 33.35 -28.06 9.22
CA TRP A 22 33.69 -26.83 8.52
C TRP A 22 35.20 -26.63 8.48
N SER A 23 35.76 -26.53 7.27
CA SER A 23 37.19 -26.26 7.05
C SER A 23 37.59 -24.86 7.52
N THR A 24 36.68 -23.90 7.44
CA THR A 24 36.84 -22.50 7.84
C THR A 24 35.85 -22.10 8.94
N ASN A 25 36.11 -20.97 9.59
CA ASN A 25 35.16 -20.39 10.57
C ASN A 25 33.89 -19.81 9.92
N SER A 26 33.80 -19.86 8.60
CA SER A 26 32.65 -19.39 7.85
C SER A 26 32.31 -20.30 6.67
N MET A 27 31.03 -20.32 6.30
CA MET A 27 30.54 -20.83 5.02
C MET A 27 29.77 -19.72 4.32
N SER A 28 29.75 -19.72 2.98
CA SER A 28 29.01 -18.70 2.23
C SER A 28 28.35 -19.25 0.98
N THR A 29 27.29 -18.56 0.55
CA THR A 29 26.59 -18.79 -0.72
C THR A 29 26.42 -17.47 -1.46
N CYS A 30 26.44 -17.50 -2.80
CA CYS A 30 26.26 -16.28 -3.59
C CYS A 30 24.79 -15.90 -3.69
N ILE A 31 24.45 -14.66 -3.35
CA ILE A 31 23.13 -14.05 -3.55
C ILE A 31 23.04 -13.45 -4.95
N TYR A 32 24.08 -12.74 -5.37
CA TYR A 32 24.21 -12.15 -6.70
C TYR A 32 25.67 -12.19 -7.13
N CYS A 33 25.95 -12.68 -8.33
CA CYS A 33 27.31 -12.76 -8.88
C CYS A 33 27.30 -12.12 -10.28
N SER A 34 28.15 -11.12 -10.50
CA SER A 34 28.38 -10.58 -11.84
C SER A 34 29.05 -11.62 -12.74
N SER A 35 29.00 -11.42 -14.06
CA SER A 35 29.64 -12.31 -15.03
C SER A 35 31.16 -12.46 -14.85
N SER A 36 31.80 -11.53 -14.13
CA SER A 36 33.24 -11.49 -13.87
C SER A 36 33.66 -11.97 -12.48
N SER A 37 32.78 -12.68 -11.74
CA SER A 37 32.99 -13.19 -10.36
C SER A 37 33.14 -12.12 -9.26
N GLN A 38 33.50 -10.89 -9.61
CA GLN A 38 33.44 -9.69 -8.77
C GLN A 38 32.93 -8.50 -9.61
N PRO A 39 32.11 -7.59 -9.04
CA PRO A 39 31.60 -7.60 -7.67
C PRO A 39 30.48 -8.63 -7.46
N SER A 40 30.37 -9.17 -6.24
CA SER A 40 29.30 -10.13 -5.87
C SER A 40 28.72 -9.84 -4.48
N LEU A 41 27.49 -10.28 -4.25
CA LEU A 41 26.81 -10.24 -2.97
C LEU A 41 26.71 -11.67 -2.43
N LYS A 42 27.18 -11.90 -1.21
CA LYS A 42 27.26 -13.22 -0.57
C LYS A 42 26.52 -13.23 0.76
N LEU A 43 25.84 -14.33 1.05
CA LEU A 43 25.36 -14.63 2.40
C LEU A 43 26.42 -15.51 3.06
N SER A 44 26.88 -15.11 4.23
CA SER A 44 27.86 -15.87 5.02
C SER A 44 27.28 -16.25 6.37
N ILE A 45 27.68 -17.40 6.88
CA ILE A 45 27.45 -17.84 8.25
C ILE A 45 28.79 -17.97 8.93
N THR A 46 28.97 -17.31 10.07
CA THR A 46 30.22 -17.31 10.84
C THR A 46 30.00 -17.94 12.20
N LYS A 47 30.88 -18.86 12.58
CA LYS A 47 30.95 -19.40 13.95
C LYS A 47 31.92 -18.58 14.79
N ASN A 48 31.52 -18.21 15.99
CA ASN A 48 32.45 -17.67 16.96
C ASN A 48 33.18 -18.84 17.64
N PRO A 49 34.51 -18.98 17.53
CA PRO A 49 35.23 -20.10 18.15
C PRO A 49 35.22 -20.05 19.69
N GLN A 50 34.97 -18.88 20.29
CA GLN A 50 34.98 -18.69 21.75
C GLN A 50 33.59 -18.79 22.39
N SER A 51 32.52 -18.81 21.60
CA SER A 51 31.15 -18.84 22.12
C SER A 51 30.25 -19.68 21.22
N SER A 52 29.27 -20.40 21.77
CA SER A 52 28.37 -21.27 20.99
C SER A 52 27.32 -20.49 20.19
N PHE A 53 27.72 -19.37 19.57
CA PHE A 53 26.87 -18.51 18.77
C PHE A 53 27.24 -18.57 17.27
N LEU A 54 26.21 -18.52 16.44
CA LEU A 54 26.28 -18.30 15.00
C LEU A 54 25.77 -16.91 14.66
N SER A 55 26.36 -16.28 13.65
CA SER A 55 25.82 -15.06 13.04
C SER A 55 25.78 -15.20 11.54
N PHE A 56 24.75 -14.63 10.93
CA PHE A 56 24.59 -14.53 9.49
C PHE A 56 24.93 -13.12 9.05
N SER A 57 25.67 -12.97 7.96
CA SER A 57 26.04 -11.66 7.41
C SER A 57 25.87 -11.61 5.91
N ILE A 58 25.32 -10.51 5.40
CA ILE A 58 25.30 -10.19 3.98
C ILE A 58 26.57 -9.39 3.69
N LEU A 59 27.41 -9.96 2.84
CA LEU A 59 28.72 -9.43 2.48
C LEU A 59 28.68 -8.97 1.04
N ALA A 60 29.27 -7.81 0.76
CA ALA A 60 29.58 -7.42 -0.59
C ALA A 60 31.07 -7.64 -0.83
N ASP A 61 31.34 -8.41 -1.89
CA ASP A 61 32.62 -8.99 -2.19
C ASP A 61 33.20 -8.35 -3.45
N PHE A 62 34.14 -7.45 -3.20
CA PHE A 62 35.00 -6.79 -4.18
C PHE A 62 36.41 -7.35 -4.01
N SER A 63 37.46 -6.59 -4.35
CA SER A 63 38.82 -6.90 -3.93
C SER A 63 38.99 -6.98 -2.40
N LEU A 64 38.12 -6.27 -1.66
CA LEU A 64 37.96 -6.33 -0.22
C LEU A 64 36.49 -6.64 0.11
N THR A 65 36.26 -7.55 1.05
CA THR A 65 34.92 -7.93 1.49
C THR A 65 34.46 -7.04 2.63
N PHE A 66 33.26 -6.47 2.54
CA PHE A 66 32.65 -5.67 3.60
C PHE A 66 31.26 -6.20 3.97
N SER A 67 30.95 -6.15 5.27
CA SER A 67 29.65 -6.56 5.79
C SER A 67 28.65 -5.43 5.66
N LEU A 68 27.57 -5.69 4.93
CA LEU A 68 26.44 -4.78 4.79
C LEU A 68 25.39 -4.98 5.90
N TRP A 69 25.28 -6.21 6.41
CA TRP A 69 24.34 -6.56 7.46
C TRP A 69 24.85 -7.75 8.25
N THR A 70 24.51 -7.82 9.54
CA THR A 70 24.82 -8.96 10.41
C THR A 70 23.64 -9.20 11.36
N SER A 71 23.20 -10.47 11.46
CA SER A 71 22.14 -10.90 12.35
C SER A 71 22.54 -10.77 13.82
N LYS A 72 21.55 -10.79 14.71
CA LYS A 72 21.83 -11.01 16.14
C LYS A 72 22.49 -12.39 16.31
N PRO A 73 23.36 -12.56 17.32
CA PRO A 73 23.98 -13.85 17.60
C PRO A 73 22.91 -14.89 17.97
N LEU A 74 22.93 -16.03 17.28
CA LEU A 74 22.00 -17.14 17.49
C LEU A 74 22.68 -18.24 18.29
N LYS A 75 22.09 -18.64 19.41
CA LYS A 75 22.65 -19.66 20.30
C LYS A 75 22.44 -21.05 19.69
N LEU A 76 23.50 -21.84 19.60
CA LEU A 76 23.40 -23.23 19.17
C LEU A 76 22.96 -24.13 20.32
N ASN A 77 21.92 -24.94 20.11
CA ASN A 77 21.57 -26.04 20.99
C ASN A 77 22.31 -27.31 20.53
N SER A 78 23.18 -27.85 21.37
CA SER A 78 24.06 -28.99 21.04
C SER A 78 23.38 -30.36 21.05
N THR A 79 22.07 -30.43 21.28
CA THR A 79 21.34 -31.66 21.59
C THR A 79 20.62 -32.30 20.41
N HIS A 80 20.53 -31.63 19.26
CA HIS A 80 19.76 -32.10 18.10
C HIS A 80 20.63 -32.70 17.00
N THR A 81 20.06 -33.66 16.26
CA THR A 81 20.69 -34.35 15.10
C THR A 81 20.77 -33.47 13.85
N LYS A 82 19.93 -32.44 13.74
CA LYS A 82 20.03 -31.39 12.71
C LYS A 82 20.98 -30.30 13.20
N PHE A 83 21.80 -29.80 12.27
CA PHE A 83 22.83 -28.80 12.53
C PHE A 83 22.27 -27.45 13.05
N ILE A 84 21.11 -27.04 12.53
CA ILE A 84 20.37 -25.86 12.98
C ILE A 84 18.96 -26.33 13.37
N ASP A 85 18.55 -26.05 14.60
CA ASP A 85 17.22 -26.38 15.09
C ASP A 85 16.15 -25.38 14.62
N GLU A 86 14.89 -25.79 14.74
CA GLU A 86 13.73 -24.97 14.34
C GLU A 86 13.65 -23.67 15.14
N GLU A 87 14.12 -23.67 16.38
CA GLU A 87 14.18 -22.46 17.22
C GLU A 87 15.19 -21.44 16.67
N THR A 88 16.40 -21.87 16.31
CA THR A 88 17.42 -21.00 15.69
C THR A 88 16.92 -20.41 14.37
N ILE A 89 16.26 -21.23 13.56
CA ILE A 89 15.62 -20.79 12.33
C ILE A 89 14.53 -19.75 12.58
N SER A 90 13.66 -20.01 13.57
CA SER A 90 12.60 -19.07 13.96
C SER A 90 13.21 -17.73 14.37
N ASN A 91 14.27 -17.77 15.16
CA ASN A 91 14.98 -16.57 15.61
C ASN A 91 15.61 -15.82 14.44
N LEU A 92 16.24 -16.50 13.49
CA LEU A 92 16.79 -15.89 12.28
C LEU A 92 15.68 -15.24 11.42
N PHE A 93 14.55 -15.92 11.27
CA PHE A 93 13.39 -15.37 10.57
C PHE A 93 12.84 -14.12 11.26
N ILE A 94 12.72 -14.13 12.59
CA ILE A 94 12.35 -12.95 13.38
C ILE A 94 13.35 -11.81 13.16
N ASN A 95 14.65 -12.12 13.12
CA ASN A 95 15.70 -11.12 12.86
C ASN A 95 15.48 -10.44 11.51
N PHE A 96 15.16 -11.21 10.45
CA PHE A 96 14.85 -10.62 9.15
C PHE A 96 13.67 -9.66 9.22
N ILE A 97 12.62 -10.04 9.95
CA ILE A 97 11.44 -9.19 10.10
C ILE A 97 11.76 -7.91 10.88
N GLU A 98 12.41 -8.04 12.03
CA GLU A 98 12.82 -6.90 12.84
C GLU A 98 13.71 -5.93 12.05
N ASP A 99 14.66 -6.45 11.28
CA ASP A 99 15.59 -5.61 10.52
C ASP A 99 14.93 -4.92 9.33
N VAL A 100 13.96 -5.55 8.66
CA VAL A 100 13.12 -4.86 7.67
C VAL A 100 12.30 -3.74 8.34
N LEU A 101 11.73 -4.00 9.51
CA LEU A 101 10.94 -3.01 10.25
C LEU A 101 11.81 -1.87 10.79
N ASN A 102 13.10 -2.10 11.05
CA ASN A 102 14.05 -1.08 11.50
C ASN A 102 14.29 0.03 10.46
N TYR A 103 14.03 -0.24 9.17
CA TYR A 103 14.04 0.77 8.11
C TYR A 103 12.78 1.68 8.11
N CYS A 104 11.76 1.37 8.92
CA CYS A 104 10.58 2.21 9.06
C CYS A 104 10.90 3.45 9.92
N PRO A 105 10.41 4.66 9.56
CA PRO A 105 10.66 5.88 10.34
C PRO A 105 10.01 5.85 11.72
N ASN A 106 8.86 5.18 11.85
CA ASN A 106 8.12 5.07 13.09
C ASN A 106 8.45 3.74 13.75
N LYS A 107 9.51 3.73 14.54
CA LYS A 107 9.96 2.58 15.33
C LYS A 107 8.92 2.24 16.40
N ASN A 108 8.03 1.32 16.09
CA ASN A 108 7.16 0.67 17.07
C ASN A 108 7.35 -0.83 16.95
N THR A 109 8.45 -1.32 17.50
CA THR A 109 8.73 -2.75 17.62
C THR A 109 7.92 -3.32 18.78
N SER A 110 6.60 -3.50 18.57
CA SER A 110 5.84 -4.39 19.43
C SER A 110 6.42 -5.80 19.32
N LEU A 111 6.48 -6.54 20.43
CA LEU A 111 6.93 -7.94 20.47
C LEU A 111 6.23 -8.78 19.38
N LEU A 112 7.00 -9.16 18.36
CA LEU A 112 6.59 -10.10 17.33
C LEU A 112 6.30 -11.45 17.99
N ARG A 113 5.03 -11.86 18.01
CA ARG A 113 4.65 -13.24 18.37
C ARG A 113 4.43 -14.01 17.07
N ILE A 114 5.47 -14.65 16.57
CA ILE A 114 5.36 -15.52 15.41
C ILE A 114 4.79 -16.88 15.86
N PRO A 115 3.70 -17.37 15.23
CA PRO A 115 3.21 -18.74 15.42
C PRO A 115 4.31 -19.78 15.19
N LYS A 116 4.20 -20.95 15.82
CA LYS A 116 5.18 -22.05 15.64
C LYS A 116 5.28 -22.46 14.17
N ILE A 117 6.53 -22.60 13.69
CA ILE A 117 6.90 -22.91 12.30
C ILE A 117 6.15 -24.13 11.74
N ASP A 118 5.98 -25.18 12.54
CA ASP A 118 5.41 -26.48 12.11
C ASP A 118 3.96 -26.40 11.63
N SER A 119 3.26 -25.31 11.95
CA SER A 119 1.88 -25.07 11.52
C SER A 119 1.77 -24.39 10.15
N LEU A 120 2.88 -23.95 9.56
CA LEU A 120 2.89 -23.08 8.39
C LEU A 120 3.31 -23.85 7.13
N ASN A 121 2.33 -24.22 6.30
CA ASN A 121 2.60 -24.69 4.95
C ASN A 121 3.42 -23.64 4.19
N ASN A 122 4.48 -24.07 3.48
CA ASN A 122 5.38 -23.23 2.69
C ASN A 122 6.29 -22.27 3.49
N PHE A 123 6.63 -22.58 4.75
CA PHE A 123 7.54 -21.76 5.55
C PHE A 123 8.86 -21.42 4.83
N GLY A 124 9.48 -22.39 4.13
CA GLY A 124 10.73 -22.14 3.40
C GLY A 124 10.62 -21.04 2.33
N GLU A 125 9.47 -20.93 1.65
CA GLU A 125 9.25 -19.84 0.69
C GLU A 125 9.09 -18.49 1.40
N ILE A 126 8.34 -18.46 2.49
CA ILE A 126 8.11 -17.25 3.31
C ILE A 126 9.44 -16.75 3.89
N PHE A 127 10.28 -17.68 4.34
CA PHE A 127 11.62 -17.42 4.81
C PHE A 127 12.49 -16.78 3.71
N ASN A 128 12.52 -17.40 2.52
CA ASN A 128 13.27 -16.88 1.38
C ASN A 128 12.77 -15.50 0.92
N LEU A 129 11.46 -15.27 0.90
CA LEU A 129 10.86 -13.98 0.54
C LEU A 129 11.22 -12.88 1.56
N SER A 130 11.23 -13.21 2.85
CA SER A 130 11.60 -12.27 3.91
C SER A 130 13.07 -11.89 3.82
N PHE A 131 13.94 -12.88 3.56
CA PHE A 131 15.36 -12.65 3.31
C PHE A 131 15.62 -11.84 2.03
N LEU A 132 14.90 -12.13 0.93
CA LEU A 132 14.97 -11.36 -0.31
C LEU A 132 14.57 -9.89 -0.08
N THR A 133 13.52 -9.66 0.71
CA THR A 133 13.05 -8.31 1.05
C THR A 133 14.10 -7.56 1.87
N LEU A 134 14.67 -8.19 2.90
CA LEU A 134 15.75 -7.60 3.69
C LEU A 134 16.97 -7.26 2.81
N THR A 135 17.38 -8.21 1.96
CA THR A 135 18.50 -8.02 1.04
C THR A 135 18.24 -6.86 0.08
N PHE A 136 17.02 -6.74 -0.44
CA PHE A 136 16.62 -5.61 -1.29
C PHE A 136 16.77 -4.26 -0.58
N LEU A 137 16.33 -4.16 0.68
CA LEU A 137 16.49 -2.94 1.48
C LEU A 137 17.95 -2.61 1.75
N ILE A 138 18.75 -3.60 2.16
CA ILE A 138 20.19 -3.43 2.39
C ILE A 138 20.86 -2.95 1.10
N CYS A 139 20.48 -3.49 -0.06
CA CYS A 139 21.02 -3.02 -1.33
C CYS A 139 20.67 -1.57 -1.64
N ILE A 140 19.47 -1.09 -1.30
CA ILE A 140 19.10 0.31 -1.50
C ILE A 140 19.93 1.24 -0.61
N TYR A 141 20.08 0.90 0.67
CA TYR A 141 20.64 1.83 1.66
C TYR A 141 22.15 1.68 1.89
N GLU A 142 22.67 0.46 1.86
CA GLU A 142 24.02 0.15 2.35
C GLU A 142 24.97 -0.29 1.22
N ALA A 143 24.45 -0.82 0.09
CA ALA A 143 25.32 -1.33 -0.97
C ALA A 143 26.00 -0.21 -1.79
N PRO A 144 27.29 -0.38 -2.16
CA PRO A 144 27.97 0.55 -3.06
C PRO A 144 27.33 0.63 -4.44
N ALA A 145 27.49 1.79 -5.09
CA ALA A 145 26.81 2.13 -6.35
C ALA A 145 27.05 1.09 -7.45
N ASP A 146 28.28 0.58 -7.57
CA ASP A 146 28.69 -0.38 -8.60
C ASP A 146 27.93 -1.72 -8.52
N LEU A 147 27.63 -2.18 -7.31
CA LEU A 147 26.87 -3.42 -7.07
C LEU A 147 25.36 -3.18 -7.03
N ARG A 148 24.96 -2.01 -6.51
CA ARG A 148 23.57 -1.67 -6.21
C ARG A 148 22.66 -1.76 -7.43
N SER A 149 23.03 -1.15 -8.55
CA SER A 149 22.15 -1.07 -9.73
C SER A 149 21.78 -2.45 -10.29
N GLU A 150 22.76 -3.34 -10.44
CA GLU A 150 22.55 -4.69 -10.96
C GLU A 150 21.80 -5.60 -9.97
N CYS A 151 22.15 -5.53 -8.69
CA CYS A 151 21.45 -6.25 -7.63
C CYS A 151 19.97 -5.84 -7.57
N LEU A 152 19.69 -4.54 -7.55
CA LEU A 152 18.32 -4.03 -7.47
C LEU A 152 17.48 -4.41 -8.68
N ASN A 153 18.06 -4.40 -9.90
CA ASN A 153 17.37 -4.88 -11.09
C ASN A 153 17.00 -6.37 -10.99
N THR A 154 17.90 -7.20 -10.45
CA THR A 154 17.66 -8.62 -10.25
C THR A 154 16.59 -8.86 -9.17
N PHE A 155 16.75 -8.26 -8.00
CA PHE A 155 15.85 -8.44 -6.86
C PHE A 155 14.45 -7.88 -7.12
N LYS A 156 14.34 -6.75 -7.82
CA LYS A 156 13.06 -6.20 -8.28
C LYS A 156 12.24 -7.22 -9.06
N ASN A 157 12.85 -7.91 -10.01
CA ASN A 157 12.16 -8.89 -10.84
C ASN A 157 11.72 -10.12 -10.03
N GLN A 158 12.54 -10.52 -9.05
CA GLN A 158 12.21 -11.62 -8.14
C GLN A 158 11.08 -11.26 -7.18
N LEU A 159 11.07 -10.05 -6.62
CA LEU A 159 9.97 -9.56 -5.76
C LEU A 159 8.66 -9.38 -6.53
N ALA A 160 8.73 -8.96 -7.79
CA ALA A 160 7.54 -8.71 -8.62
C ALA A 160 6.93 -9.98 -9.23
N CYS A 161 7.62 -11.13 -9.19
CA CYS A 161 7.17 -12.36 -9.84
C CYS A 161 5.91 -12.95 -9.18
N VAL A 162 5.17 -13.78 -9.94
CA VAL A 162 3.91 -14.40 -9.49
C VAL A 162 4.11 -15.23 -8.22
N ARG A 163 5.20 -16.01 -8.14
CA ARG A 163 5.50 -16.84 -6.96
C ARG A 163 5.67 -16.00 -5.71
N SER A 164 6.50 -14.95 -5.76
CA SER A 164 6.70 -14.03 -4.64
C SER A 164 5.39 -13.38 -4.21
N ARG A 165 4.54 -12.93 -5.15
CA ARG A 165 3.22 -12.37 -4.83
C ARG A 165 2.33 -13.35 -4.08
N GLU A 166 2.30 -14.62 -4.49
CA GLU A 166 1.55 -15.66 -3.79
C GLU A 166 2.13 -15.97 -2.41
N THR A 167 3.46 -16.00 -2.27
CA THR A 167 4.16 -16.19 -0.99
C THR A 167 4.02 -15.00 -0.05
N THR A 168 3.77 -13.78 -0.55
CA THR A 168 3.52 -12.62 0.31
C THR A 168 2.21 -12.74 1.07
N LYS A 169 1.17 -13.38 0.50
CA LYS A 169 -0.14 -13.57 1.17
C LYS A 169 -0.03 -14.29 2.52
N PRO A 170 0.65 -15.45 2.65
CA PRO A 170 0.85 -16.07 3.95
C PRO A 170 1.82 -15.28 4.85
N LEU A 171 2.81 -14.56 4.30
CA LEU A 171 3.70 -13.69 5.09
C LEU A 171 2.93 -12.56 5.78
N VAL A 172 2.09 -11.81 5.05
CA VAL A 172 1.32 -10.70 5.65
C VAL A 172 0.29 -11.20 6.65
N ARG A 173 -0.29 -12.40 6.42
CA ARG A 173 -1.15 -13.06 7.42
C ARG A 173 -0.37 -13.41 8.69
N LEU A 174 0.89 -13.82 8.57
CA LEU A 174 1.76 -14.15 9.69
C LEU A 174 2.15 -12.90 10.49
N LEU A 175 2.45 -11.80 9.80
CA LEU A 175 2.77 -10.51 10.41
C LEU A 175 1.55 -9.90 11.13
N GLY A 176 0.35 -10.06 10.55
CA GLY A 176 -0.85 -9.37 11.01
C GLY A 176 -0.86 -7.90 10.59
N SER A 177 -2.02 -7.24 10.73
CA SER A 177 -2.29 -5.95 10.08
C SER A 177 -1.33 -4.82 10.49
N SER A 178 -0.97 -4.72 11.77
CA SER A 178 -0.11 -3.64 12.25
C SER A 178 1.32 -3.74 11.72
N LEU A 179 1.87 -4.96 11.69
CA LEU A 179 3.22 -5.21 11.21
C LEU A 179 3.28 -5.25 9.69
N GLU A 180 2.21 -5.70 9.03
CA GLU A 180 2.04 -5.59 7.58
C GLU A 180 2.15 -4.12 7.14
N GLU A 181 1.42 -3.20 7.77
CA GLU A 181 1.50 -1.77 7.44
C GLU A 181 2.94 -1.23 7.61
N GLN A 182 3.62 -1.56 8.71
CA GLN A 182 4.99 -1.11 8.95
C GLN A 182 5.98 -1.72 7.94
N TRP A 183 5.83 -3.01 7.64
CA TRP A 183 6.62 -3.72 6.64
C TRP A 183 6.47 -3.06 5.27
N MET A 184 5.24 -2.77 4.85
CA MET A 184 4.97 -2.09 3.59
C MET A 184 5.50 -0.65 3.57
N ARG A 185 5.42 0.09 4.70
CA ARG A 185 6.01 1.43 4.85
C ARG A 185 7.53 1.39 4.70
N SER A 186 8.24 0.41 5.28
CA SER A 186 9.69 0.24 5.12
C SER A 186 10.07 0.06 3.65
N ILE A 187 9.39 -0.86 2.97
CA ILE A 187 9.64 -1.16 1.55
C ILE A 187 9.35 0.05 0.67
N ASN A 188 8.20 0.69 0.85
CA ASN A 188 7.78 1.81 0.03
C ASN A 188 8.62 3.07 0.27
N LEU A 189 9.15 3.27 1.48
CA LEU A 189 10.15 4.31 1.73
C LEU A 189 11.45 4.05 0.95
N ALA A 190 11.93 2.80 0.95
CA ALA A 190 13.12 2.43 0.21
C ALA A 190 12.93 2.59 -1.30
N ILE A 191 11.79 2.12 -1.83
CA ILE A 191 11.41 2.33 -3.24
C ILE A 191 11.32 3.82 -3.56
N THR A 192 10.74 4.63 -2.67
CA THR A 192 10.65 6.09 -2.86
C THR A 192 12.04 6.70 -2.98
N ASN A 193 12.95 6.38 -2.06
CA ASN A 193 14.33 6.87 -2.12
C ASN A 193 15.05 6.44 -3.39
N TRP A 194 14.89 5.17 -3.78
CA TRP A 194 15.50 4.64 -5.00
C TRP A 194 14.99 5.34 -6.26
N ILE A 195 13.68 5.60 -6.36
CA ILE A 195 13.10 6.33 -7.50
C ILE A 195 13.62 7.78 -7.54
N VAL A 196 13.71 8.46 -6.39
CA VAL A 196 14.27 9.82 -6.33
C VAL A 196 15.73 9.84 -6.81
N GLU A 197 16.56 8.88 -6.40
CA GLU A 197 17.95 8.77 -6.85
C GLU A 197 18.05 8.54 -8.38
N LEU A 198 17.19 7.68 -8.93
CA LEU A 198 17.15 7.41 -10.37
C LEU A 198 16.70 8.63 -11.19
N GLN A 199 15.74 9.39 -10.67
CA GLN A 199 15.26 10.62 -11.31
C GLN A 199 16.34 11.71 -11.32
N ALA A 200 17.13 11.83 -10.24
CA ALA A 200 18.25 12.76 -10.16
C ALA A 200 19.38 12.43 -11.16
N THR A 201 19.53 11.16 -11.53
CA THR A 201 20.55 10.68 -12.49
C THR A 201 20.06 10.67 -13.94
N ASN A 202 18.89 11.26 -14.25
CA ASN A 202 18.27 11.32 -15.58
C ASN A 202 18.03 9.95 -16.25
N HIS A 203 18.01 8.87 -15.48
CA HIS A 203 17.63 7.56 -15.99
C HIS A 203 16.11 7.47 -16.07
N THR A 204 15.57 7.45 -17.30
CA THR A 204 14.14 7.25 -17.58
C THR A 204 13.74 5.80 -17.29
N LEU A 205 13.57 5.47 -16.02
CA LEU A 205 13.02 4.18 -15.62
C LEU A 205 11.49 4.25 -15.63
N LYS A 206 10.88 3.40 -16.46
CA LYS A 206 9.56 2.85 -16.13
C LYS A 206 9.71 2.20 -14.77
N THR A 207 9.09 2.81 -13.77
CA THR A 207 9.06 2.30 -12.40
C THR A 207 8.72 0.80 -12.43
N PRO A 208 9.38 -0.05 -11.61
CA PRO A 208 8.78 -1.34 -11.26
C PRO A 208 7.32 -1.11 -10.95
N SER A 209 6.39 -2.02 -11.26
CA SER A 209 5.05 -1.95 -10.68
C SER A 209 5.25 -1.88 -9.15
N PRO A 210 5.17 -0.68 -8.54
CA PRO A 210 5.56 -0.41 -7.15
C PRO A 210 4.35 -0.61 -6.24
N LEU A 211 3.23 -0.95 -6.88
CA LEU A 211 2.02 -1.41 -6.30
C LEU A 211 2.24 -2.82 -5.78
N PHE A 212 2.09 -2.95 -4.48
CA PHE A 212 1.76 -4.23 -3.88
C PHE A 212 0.27 -4.29 -3.65
N SER A 213 -0.37 -5.30 -4.23
CA SER A 213 -1.76 -5.64 -3.94
C SER A 213 -1.89 -7.13 -3.75
N TYR A 214 -2.85 -7.53 -2.93
CA TYR A 214 -3.30 -8.90 -2.86
C TYR A 214 -4.78 -8.96 -2.52
N ALA A 215 -5.43 -10.04 -2.96
CA ALA A 215 -6.80 -10.33 -2.60
C ALA A 215 -6.95 -11.65 -1.84
N ILE A 216 -7.94 -11.68 -0.95
CA ILE A 216 -8.33 -12.85 -0.17
C ILE A 216 -9.83 -13.08 -0.33
N SER A 217 -10.22 -14.32 -0.61
CA SER A 217 -11.61 -14.80 -0.53
C SER A 217 -11.76 -15.72 0.67
N ARG A 218 -12.65 -15.37 1.60
CA ARG A 218 -12.99 -16.17 2.80
C ARG A 218 -14.46 -16.01 3.13
N VAL A 219 -15.19 -17.12 3.24
CA VAL A 219 -16.56 -17.25 3.79
C VAL A 219 -17.41 -15.98 3.67
N GLY A 220 -17.86 -15.67 2.45
CA GLY A 220 -18.74 -14.52 2.19
C GLY A 220 -18.07 -13.15 2.14
N LEU A 221 -16.74 -13.09 2.21
CA LEU A 221 -15.95 -11.85 2.13
C LEU A 221 -14.86 -11.97 1.07
N TRP A 222 -14.79 -10.95 0.22
CA TRP A 222 -13.63 -10.62 -0.60
C TRP A 222 -12.96 -9.39 -0.01
N LYS A 223 -11.65 -9.48 0.22
CA LYS A 223 -10.84 -8.37 0.71
C LYS A 223 -9.67 -8.17 -0.25
N VAL A 224 -9.53 -6.97 -0.77
CA VAL A 224 -8.33 -6.50 -1.48
C VAL A 224 -7.59 -5.52 -0.57
N GLN A 225 -6.29 -5.70 -0.43
CA GLN A 225 -5.40 -4.80 0.28
C GLN A 225 -4.36 -4.29 -0.72
N LEU A 226 -4.06 -2.99 -0.68
CA LEU A 226 -3.11 -2.36 -1.60
C LEU A 226 -2.24 -1.32 -0.91
N TYR A 227 -1.01 -1.21 -1.38
CA TYR A 227 0.00 -0.26 -0.93
C TYR A 227 0.79 0.25 -2.12
N CYS A 228 0.94 1.56 -2.27
CA CYS A 228 1.72 2.13 -3.36
C CYS A 228 2.40 3.44 -2.95
N PRO A 229 3.72 3.60 -3.16
CA PRO A 229 4.37 4.88 -2.97
C PRO A 229 3.88 5.89 -4.02
N VAL A 230 3.50 7.09 -3.59
CA VAL A 230 2.85 8.09 -4.45
C VAL A 230 3.73 8.51 -5.61
N ILE A 231 5.06 8.60 -5.39
CA ILE A 231 6.04 8.94 -6.43
C ILE A 231 5.97 7.99 -7.63
N ALA A 232 5.47 6.77 -7.43
CA ALA A 232 5.53 5.68 -8.36
C ALA A 232 4.20 5.42 -9.08
N MET A 233 3.17 6.22 -8.78
CA MET A 233 1.90 6.30 -9.50
C MET A 233 2.03 7.10 -10.81
N ASP A 234 1.19 6.81 -11.80
CA ASP A 234 1.20 7.50 -13.09
C ASP A 234 0.66 8.92 -12.94
N ILE A 235 1.38 9.91 -13.47
CA ILE A 235 0.90 11.30 -13.51
C ILE A 235 -0.06 11.45 -14.69
N GLU A 236 -1.34 11.75 -14.44
CA GLU A 236 -2.33 11.96 -15.51
C GLU A 236 -2.45 13.43 -15.91
N LYS A 237 -2.39 14.33 -14.93
CA LYS A 237 -2.57 15.78 -15.14
C LYS A 237 -1.59 16.56 -14.28
N PRO A 238 -0.42 16.97 -14.82
CA PRO A 238 0.43 17.96 -14.17
C PRO A 238 -0.04 19.37 -14.54
N THR A 239 0.04 20.31 -13.58
CA THR A 239 -0.20 21.74 -13.83
C THR A 239 1.13 22.48 -13.89
N ASN A 240 1.27 23.44 -14.80
CA ASN A 240 2.44 24.34 -14.82
C ASN A 240 2.21 25.53 -13.88
N PRO A 241 3.25 26.03 -13.17
CA PRO A 241 4.66 25.60 -13.19
C PRO A 241 4.92 24.33 -12.35
N LEU A 242 6.06 23.68 -12.61
CA LEU A 242 6.55 22.55 -11.81
C LEU A 242 6.65 22.90 -10.32
N PRO A 243 6.47 21.92 -9.42
CA PRO A 243 6.59 22.15 -7.99
C PRO A 243 8.06 22.46 -7.65
N ASP A 244 8.27 23.31 -6.65
CA ASP A 244 9.61 23.48 -6.08
C ASP A 244 10.08 22.23 -5.33
N GLU A 245 11.37 22.15 -5.02
CA GLU A 245 11.99 20.98 -4.39
C GLU A 245 11.36 20.62 -3.03
N ARG A 246 10.94 21.62 -2.25
CA ARG A 246 10.34 21.42 -0.92
C ARG A 246 8.96 20.79 -1.03
N LEU A 247 8.14 21.29 -1.95
CA LEU A 247 6.84 20.73 -2.23
C LEU A 247 6.98 19.33 -2.82
N TRP A 248 7.90 19.16 -3.77
CA TRP A 248 8.17 17.87 -4.40
C TRP A 248 8.58 16.80 -3.39
N PHE A 249 9.47 17.15 -2.45
CA PHE A 249 9.81 16.29 -1.31
C PHE A 249 8.56 15.93 -0.48
N SER A 250 7.70 16.91 -0.18
CA SER A 250 6.51 16.66 0.63
C SER A 250 5.55 15.70 -0.07
N LEU A 251 5.32 15.89 -1.37
CA LEU A 251 4.38 15.08 -2.15
C LEU A 251 4.88 13.66 -2.42
N ASN A 252 6.18 13.46 -2.63
CA ASN A 252 6.74 12.16 -2.97
C ASN A 252 6.85 11.20 -1.78
N TYR A 253 7.11 11.71 -0.58
CA TYR A 253 7.32 10.90 0.62
C TYR A 253 6.01 10.54 1.32
N HIS A 254 5.05 10.05 0.52
CA HIS A 254 3.78 9.50 0.94
C HIS A 254 3.53 8.15 0.25
N GLN A 255 2.69 7.33 0.85
CA GLN A 255 2.12 6.15 0.23
C GLN A 255 0.60 6.15 0.34
N LEU A 256 -0.04 5.55 -0.66
CA LEU A 256 -1.43 5.14 -0.62
C LEU A 256 -1.54 3.81 0.13
N GLU A 257 -2.46 3.76 1.09
CA GLU A 257 -2.89 2.53 1.75
C GLU A 257 -4.38 2.34 1.47
N GLY A 258 -4.75 1.22 0.84
CA GLY A 258 -6.12 0.94 0.43
C GLY A 258 -6.62 -0.41 0.91
N VAL A 259 -7.88 -0.45 1.32
CA VAL A 259 -8.62 -1.66 1.70
C VAL A 259 -9.97 -1.64 1.01
N ILE A 260 -10.30 -2.68 0.25
CA ILE A 260 -11.59 -2.86 -0.39
C ILE A 260 -12.19 -4.17 0.13
N GLN A 261 -13.31 -4.07 0.80
CA GLN A 261 -14.06 -5.18 1.36
C GLN A 261 -15.41 -5.28 0.66
N LEU A 262 -15.66 -6.44 0.08
CA LEU A 262 -16.90 -6.78 -0.60
C LEU A 262 -17.47 -8.03 0.05
N ASN A 263 -18.73 -7.97 0.49
CA ASN A 263 -19.44 -9.14 0.92
C ASN A 263 -20.00 -9.85 -0.32
N TYR A 264 -20.00 -11.18 -0.32
CA TYR A 264 -20.63 -11.97 -1.36
C TYR A 264 -21.56 -13.03 -0.78
N LYS A 265 -22.62 -13.35 -1.53
CA LYS A 265 -23.57 -14.40 -1.20
C LYS A 265 -23.90 -15.19 -2.45
N VAL A 266 -23.84 -16.51 -2.33
CA VAL A 266 -24.25 -17.45 -3.38
C VAL A 266 -25.59 -18.07 -2.98
N MET A 267 -26.60 -17.96 -3.84
CA MET A 267 -27.92 -18.57 -3.62
C MET A 267 -28.31 -19.45 -4.80
N VAL A 268 -28.46 -20.74 -4.55
CA VAL A 268 -28.93 -21.69 -5.58
C VAL A 268 -30.43 -21.52 -5.76
N ARG A 269 -30.87 -21.21 -6.98
CA ARG A 269 -32.27 -21.22 -7.39
C ARG A 269 -32.58 -22.49 -8.16
N GLU A 270 -33.84 -22.63 -8.61
CA GLU A 270 -34.25 -23.78 -9.40
C GLU A 270 -33.47 -23.88 -10.72
N LYS A 271 -33.37 -22.76 -11.46
CA LYS A 271 -32.82 -22.70 -12.82
C LYS A 271 -31.43 -22.08 -12.94
N TRP A 272 -31.00 -21.27 -11.97
CA TRP A 272 -29.72 -20.56 -11.99
C TRP A 272 -29.16 -20.42 -10.56
N VAL A 273 -27.96 -19.88 -10.44
CA VAL A 273 -27.32 -19.51 -9.18
C VAL A 273 -27.19 -17.99 -9.15
N ASP A 274 -27.72 -17.35 -8.10
CA ASP A 274 -27.51 -15.92 -7.87
C ASP A 274 -26.16 -15.74 -7.15
N VAL A 275 -25.25 -14.99 -7.76
CA VAL A 275 -24.04 -14.48 -7.11
C VAL A 275 -24.26 -13.00 -6.82
N ILE A 276 -24.44 -12.66 -5.56
CA ILE A 276 -24.67 -11.29 -5.11
C ILE A 276 -23.39 -10.80 -4.46
N VAL A 277 -22.90 -9.63 -4.87
CA VAL A 277 -21.75 -8.95 -4.26
C VAL A 277 -22.17 -7.56 -3.85
N ASN A 278 -21.77 -7.14 -2.66
CA ASN A 278 -22.05 -5.82 -2.14
C ASN A 278 -20.84 -5.18 -1.49
N VAL A 279 -20.75 -3.85 -1.61
CA VAL A 279 -19.66 -3.08 -0.99
C VAL A 279 -19.88 -3.03 0.51
N ASP A 280 -18.97 -3.62 1.27
CA ASP A 280 -18.99 -3.57 2.73
C ASP A 280 -18.27 -2.31 3.22
N ASN A 281 -17.02 -2.18 2.79
CA ASN A 281 -16.17 -1.08 3.22
C ASN A 281 -15.03 -0.82 2.23
N ILE A 282 -14.85 0.43 1.80
CA ILE A 282 -13.68 0.88 1.06
C ILE A 282 -12.97 1.95 1.87
N ARG A 283 -11.69 1.75 2.13
CA ARG A 283 -10.82 2.72 2.82
C ARG A 283 -9.65 3.06 1.92
N CYS A 284 -9.36 4.34 1.77
CA CYS A 284 -8.13 4.79 1.15
C CYS A 284 -7.54 5.92 1.99
N ASP A 285 -6.28 5.78 2.38
CA ASP A 285 -5.54 6.81 3.10
C ASP A 285 -4.21 7.12 2.42
N VAL A 286 -3.74 8.34 2.60
CA VAL A 286 -2.44 8.82 2.13
C VAL A 286 -1.58 9.08 3.35
N ILE A 287 -0.67 8.16 3.61
CA ILE A 287 0.17 8.10 4.80
C ILE A 287 1.59 8.57 4.48
N ARG A 288 2.14 9.38 5.36
CA ARG A 288 3.50 9.90 5.25
C ARG A 288 4.53 8.80 5.53
N LEU A 289 5.57 8.74 4.71
CA LEU A 289 6.66 7.75 4.80
C LEU A 289 7.89 8.25 5.56
N VAL A 290 7.90 9.48 6.08
CA VAL A 290 9.01 10.03 6.87
C VAL A 290 8.52 10.74 8.13
N THR A 291 9.43 11.13 9.02
CA THR A 291 9.09 11.80 10.28
C THR A 291 8.60 13.23 10.04
N GLU A 292 7.86 13.78 11.02
CA GLU A 292 7.39 15.17 11.01
C GLU A 292 8.53 16.16 10.93
N LYS A 293 9.59 15.88 11.68
CA LYS A 293 10.81 16.69 11.69
C LYS A 293 11.43 16.78 10.31
N LEU A 294 11.61 15.63 9.63
CA LEU A 294 12.22 15.62 8.29
C LEU A 294 11.33 16.33 7.25
N MET A 295 10.00 16.14 7.32
CA MET A 295 9.06 16.88 6.47
C MET A 295 9.08 18.39 6.73
N ALA A 296 9.25 18.83 7.97
CA ALA A 296 9.31 20.24 8.31
C ALA A 296 10.63 20.89 7.88
N GLU A 297 11.74 20.16 7.95
CA GLU A 297 13.08 20.66 7.62
C GLU A 297 13.35 20.69 6.11
N ARG A 298 12.97 19.63 5.38
CA ARG A 298 13.24 19.51 3.93
C ARG A 298 12.02 19.79 3.05
N GLY A 299 10.81 19.65 3.60
CA GLY A 299 9.56 19.79 2.86
C GLY A 299 8.91 21.17 2.94
N ALA A 300 7.75 21.29 2.30
CA ALA A 300 6.80 22.40 2.33
C ALA A 300 5.88 22.37 3.56
N GLY A 301 6.15 21.48 4.52
CA GLY A 301 5.41 21.32 5.77
C GLY A 301 4.61 20.01 5.84
N THR A 302 4.22 19.63 7.06
CA THR A 302 3.57 18.34 7.35
C THR A 302 2.13 18.21 6.85
N ALA A 303 1.53 19.31 6.40
CA ALA A 303 0.15 19.34 5.91
C ALA A 303 0.04 19.09 4.40
N GLU A 304 1.13 19.19 3.63
CA GLU A 304 1.08 19.00 2.18
C GLU A 304 1.06 17.51 1.84
N LYS A 305 -0.02 17.08 1.19
CA LYS A 305 -0.21 15.71 0.72
C LYS A 305 -1.35 15.62 -0.29
N HIS A 306 -1.34 14.57 -1.10
CA HIS A 306 -2.49 14.22 -1.93
C HIS A 306 -3.65 13.69 -1.10
N PHE A 307 -4.82 13.67 -1.71
CA PHE A 307 -6.03 13.07 -1.17
C PHE A 307 -6.74 12.23 -2.25
N PRO A 308 -7.51 11.19 -1.88
CA PRO A 308 -8.33 10.44 -2.82
C PRO A 308 -9.39 11.34 -3.47
N SER A 309 -9.42 11.39 -4.80
CA SER A 309 -10.38 12.21 -5.56
C SER A 309 -11.33 11.38 -6.42
N ARG A 310 -10.93 10.16 -6.79
CA ARG A 310 -11.78 9.21 -7.50
C ARG A 310 -11.38 7.79 -7.16
N ILE A 311 -12.37 6.89 -7.07
CA ILE A 311 -12.17 5.45 -6.99
C ILE A 311 -13.06 4.79 -8.04
N SER A 312 -12.54 3.83 -8.78
CA SER A 312 -13.29 3.03 -9.74
C SER A 312 -12.97 1.56 -9.52
N LEU A 313 -13.99 0.72 -9.45
CA LEU A 313 -13.88 -0.72 -9.33
C LEU A 313 -14.66 -1.39 -10.46
N GLN A 314 -14.06 -2.40 -11.06
CA GLN A 314 -14.68 -3.24 -12.06
C GLN A 314 -14.61 -4.70 -11.59
N LEU A 315 -15.79 -5.31 -11.46
CA LEU A 315 -15.97 -6.71 -11.05
C LEU A 315 -16.39 -7.52 -12.27
N THR A 316 -15.60 -8.52 -12.63
CA THR A 316 -15.81 -9.32 -13.84
C THR A 316 -15.65 -10.80 -13.57
N PRO A 317 -16.63 -11.66 -13.87
CA PRO A 317 -16.43 -13.10 -13.89
C PRO A 317 -15.46 -13.46 -15.04
N THR A 318 -14.45 -14.29 -14.78
CA THR A 318 -13.45 -14.65 -15.83
C THR A 318 -14.05 -15.57 -16.89
N LEU A 319 -14.97 -16.47 -16.50
CA LEU A 319 -15.70 -17.37 -17.37
C LEU A 319 -17.11 -16.83 -17.66
N GLN A 320 -17.23 -16.00 -18.69
CA GLN A 320 -18.48 -15.29 -19.02
C GLN A 320 -19.54 -16.16 -19.70
N THR A 321 -19.18 -17.29 -20.31
CA THR A 321 -20.11 -18.16 -21.06
C THR A 321 -21.26 -18.71 -20.22
N ASN A 322 -21.10 -18.76 -18.90
CA ASN A 322 -22.09 -19.31 -17.98
C ASN A 322 -22.94 -18.20 -17.33
N VAL A 323 -22.66 -16.92 -17.63
CA VAL A 323 -23.41 -15.78 -17.10
C VAL A 323 -24.66 -15.57 -17.96
N LEU A 324 -25.83 -15.63 -17.32
CA LEU A 324 -27.12 -15.42 -17.97
C LEU A 324 -27.50 -13.94 -18.00
N SER A 325 -27.15 -13.19 -16.94
CA SER A 325 -27.40 -11.76 -16.85
C SER A 325 -26.68 -11.16 -15.65
N VAL A 326 -26.37 -9.87 -15.71
CA VAL A 326 -25.90 -9.05 -14.59
C VAL A 326 -26.86 -7.89 -14.34
N SER A 327 -27.05 -7.55 -13.07
CA SER A 327 -27.92 -6.48 -12.62
C SER A 327 -27.28 -5.68 -11.49
N VAL A 328 -27.61 -4.40 -11.43
CA VAL A 328 -27.04 -3.41 -10.50
C VAL A 328 -28.18 -2.66 -9.80
N SER A 329 -27.96 -2.29 -8.53
CA SER A 329 -28.83 -1.40 -7.75
C SER A 329 -28.84 0.06 -8.24
N LYS A 330 -29.54 0.95 -7.52
CA LYS A 330 -29.59 2.39 -7.84
C LYS A 330 -28.28 3.08 -7.44
N SER A 331 -27.74 3.90 -8.34
CA SER A 331 -26.71 4.90 -8.05
C SER A 331 -27.17 5.92 -7.00
N SER A 332 -26.24 6.65 -6.38
CA SER A 332 -26.61 7.76 -5.49
C SER A 332 -27.30 8.87 -6.28
N GLU A 333 -28.19 9.62 -5.62
CA GLU A 333 -28.72 10.85 -6.20
C GLU A 333 -27.59 11.86 -6.47
N ASN A 334 -27.83 12.78 -7.40
CA ASN A 334 -26.89 13.88 -7.64
C ASN A 334 -26.76 14.72 -6.36
N PRO A 335 -25.57 15.28 -6.07
CA PRO A 335 -25.41 16.16 -4.91
C PRO A 335 -26.40 17.34 -4.99
N THR A 336 -27.40 17.34 -4.11
CA THR A 336 -28.37 18.42 -3.97
C THR A 336 -27.72 19.56 -3.19
N ARG A 337 -27.87 20.81 -3.67
CA ARG A 337 -27.47 22.01 -2.92
C ARG A 337 -28.63 22.38 -1.99
N GLU A 338 -28.57 21.97 -0.73
CA GLU A 338 -29.48 22.52 0.27
C GLU A 338 -28.87 23.81 0.83
N ILE A 339 -29.49 24.95 0.52
CA ILE A 339 -29.11 26.25 1.06
C ILE A 339 -29.99 26.49 2.30
N GLY A 340 -29.50 26.12 3.48
CA GLY A 340 -30.09 26.53 4.74
C GLY A 340 -29.72 27.99 5.01
N LEU A 341 -30.72 28.88 5.10
CA LEU A 341 -30.51 30.28 5.46
C LEU A 341 -30.79 30.43 6.96
N GLU A 342 -29.76 30.32 7.80
CA GLU A 342 -29.91 30.53 9.24
C GLU A 342 -29.56 31.99 9.58
N LYS A 343 -30.60 32.79 9.82
CA LYS A 343 -30.47 34.18 10.30
C LYS A 343 -30.35 34.16 11.82
N THR A 344 -29.12 34.32 12.32
CA THR A 344 -28.90 34.46 13.77
C THR A 344 -28.87 35.95 14.11
N ILE A 345 -29.82 36.40 14.94
CA ILE A 345 -29.84 37.76 15.50
C ILE A 345 -29.33 37.64 16.93
N GLU A 346 -28.06 37.93 17.17
CA GLU A 346 -27.52 38.11 18.51
C GLU A 346 -27.64 39.59 18.91
N GLY A 347 -28.40 39.86 19.98
CA GLY A 347 -28.46 41.17 20.62
C GLY A 347 -27.65 41.16 21.91
N SER A 348 -26.60 41.98 22.00
CA SER A 348 -25.88 42.23 23.25
C SER A 348 -26.39 43.50 23.91
N PHE A 349 -26.60 43.49 25.23
CA PHE A 349 -26.84 44.69 26.03
C PHE A 349 -25.55 45.10 26.74
N ASP A 350 -25.09 46.34 26.50
CA ASP A 350 -24.02 46.96 27.27
C ASP A 350 -24.58 47.69 28.52
N PRO A 351 -23.79 47.82 29.62
CA PRO A 351 -24.17 48.48 30.87
C PRO A 351 -24.44 50.01 30.73
N PRO A 352 -25.03 50.69 31.75
CA PRO A 352 -26.05 51.75 31.59
C PRO A 352 -25.64 53.12 31.03
N ASN A 353 -24.53 53.30 30.31
CA ASN A 353 -24.08 54.64 29.86
C ASN A 353 -23.86 54.81 28.34
N SER A 354 -24.34 53.87 27.51
CA SER A 354 -24.36 54.08 26.05
C SER A 354 -25.64 53.56 25.43
N VAL A 355 -26.49 54.46 24.95
CA VAL A 355 -27.65 54.11 24.11
C VAL A 355 -27.13 53.77 22.72
N GLY A 356 -26.95 52.48 22.45
CA GLY A 356 -26.55 51.99 21.13
C GLY A 356 -26.88 50.51 20.97
N LEU A 357 -28.06 50.21 20.41
CA LEU A 357 -28.43 48.86 20.00
C LEU A 357 -27.55 48.44 18.80
N LYS A 358 -26.58 47.56 19.00
CA LYS A 358 -25.78 47.00 17.91
C LYS A 358 -26.38 45.65 17.49
N VAL A 359 -27.24 45.66 16.48
CA VAL A 359 -27.76 44.45 15.86
C VAL A 359 -26.74 43.98 14.82
N SER A 360 -26.02 42.90 15.09
CA SER A 360 -25.27 42.18 14.05
C SER A 360 -26.15 41.04 13.53
N ALA A 361 -26.65 41.18 12.31
CA ALA A 361 -27.27 40.07 11.59
C ALA A 361 -26.14 39.21 10.98
N GLY A 362 -25.97 37.99 11.50
CA GLY A 362 -25.15 36.98 10.86
C GLY A 362 -26.03 36.10 9.98
N GLU A 363 -25.85 36.18 8.65
CA GLU A 363 -26.40 35.16 7.75
C GLU A 363 -25.39 34.01 7.68
N THR A 364 -25.73 32.89 8.33
CA THR A 364 -24.98 31.63 8.21
C THR A 364 -25.66 30.81 7.12
N VAL A 365 -25.05 30.75 5.95
CA VAL A 365 -25.48 29.84 4.88
C VAL A 365 -24.90 28.46 5.18
N THR A 366 -25.74 27.53 5.61
CA THR A 366 -25.39 26.11 5.75
C THR A 366 -25.64 25.42 4.40
N MET A 367 -24.58 25.15 3.64
CA MET A 367 -24.66 24.31 2.45
C MET A 367 -24.42 22.85 2.85
N SER A 368 -25.44 22.00 2.75
CA SER A 368 -25.27 20.54 2.84
C SER A 368 -25.00 20.04 1.41
N LEU A 369 -23.79 19.54 1.17
CA LEU A 369 -23.43 18.86 -0.07
C LEU A 369 -22.76 17.56 0.34
N LYS A 370 -23.33 16.40 -0.03
CA LYS A 370 -22.58 15.14 -0.01
C LYS A 370 -21.50 15.26 -1.10
N PRO A 371 -20.22 15.38 -0.73
CA PRO A 371 -19.17 15.72 -1.69
C PRO A 371 -18.83 14.54 -2.61
N TRP A 372 -19.19 13.33 -2.21
CA TRP A 372 -18.98 12.10 -2.99
C TRP A 372 -20.25 11.71 -3.73
N LYS A 373 -20.12 11.49 -5.04
CA LYS A 373 -21.15 10.90 -5.89
C LYS A 373 -20.78 9.46 -6.21
N PHE A 374 -21.73 8.55 -6.08
CA PHE A 374 -21.56 7.15 -6.41
C PHE A 374 -22.40 6.75 -7.63
N GLU A 375 -21.75 6.14 -8.62
CA GLU A 375 -22.40 5.65 -9.83
C GLU A 375 -22.06 4.19 -10.09
N GLN A 376 -23.08 3.42 -10.47
CA GLN A 376 -22.91 2.04 -10.92
C GLN A 376 -23.41 1.84 -12.34
N SER A 377 -22.69 1.03 -13.11
CA SER A 377 -23.05 0.69 -14.48
C SER A 377 -22.65 -0.74 -14.82
N VAL A 378 -23.22 -1.26 -15.90
CA VAL A 378 -22.94 -2.59 -16.43
C VAL A 378 -22.34 -2.44 -17.81
N TYR A 379 -21.28 -3.20 -18.08
CA TYR A 379 -20.69 -3.33 -19.41
C TYR A 379 -20.40 -4.80 -19.70
N GLY A 380 -21.18 -5.41 -20.61
CA GLY A 380 -21.17 -6.87 -20.77
C GLY A 380 -21.55 -7.57 -19.48
N ASP A 381 -20.75 -8.55 -19.05
CA ASP A 381 -20.90 -9.24 -17.76
C ASP A 381 -20.14 -8.58 -16.61
N SER A 382 -19.53 -7.42 -16.86
CA SER A 382 -18.79 -6.65 -15.86
C SER A 382 -19.67 -5.60 -15.19
N ALA A 383 -19.51 -5.44 -13.88
CA ALA A 383 -20.10 -4.35 -13.13
C ALA A 383 -19.05 -3.31 -12.77
N ASN A 384 -19.35 -2.04 -13.04
CA ASN A 384 -18.49 -0.91 -12.74
C ASN A 384 -19.10 -0.08 -11.61
N LEU A 385 -18.28 0.25 -10.62
CA LEU A 385 -18.63 1.02 -9.43
C LEU A 385 -17.68 2.22 -9.35
N ASN A 386 -18.21 3.44 -9.31
CA ASN A 386 -17.41 4.67 -9.36
C ASN A 386 -17.79 5.61 -8.23
N TRP A 387 -16.78 6.15 -7.55
CA TRP A 387 -16.90 7.20 -6.54
C TRP A 387 -16.16 8.44 -7.03
N PHE A 388 -16.86 9.55 -7.13
CA PHE A 388 -16.36 10.82 -7.63
C PHE A 388 -16.42 11.88 -6.55
N LEU A 389 -15.31 12.55 -6.28
CA LEU A 389 -15.30 13.74 -5.43
C LEU A 389 -15.69 14.96 -6.25
N HIS A 390 -16.72 15.66 -5.82
CA HIS A 390 -17.14 16.94 -6.37
C HIS A 390 -16.67 18.09 -5.48
N ASP A 391 -16.25 19.17 -6.11
CA ASP A 391 -15.90 20.40 -5.42
C ASP A 391 -17.17 21.13 -4.94
N SER A 392 -17.20 21.50 -3.67
CA SER A 392 -18.40 22.07 -3.03
C SER A 392 -18.77 23.45 -3.58
N GLU A 393 -17.79 24.20 -4.09
CA GLU A 393 -18.01 25.55 -4.63
C GLU A 393 -18.66 25.50 -6.02
N ASN A 394 -18.07 24.74 -6.95
CA ASN A 394 -18.48 24.74 -8.36
C ASN A 394 -19.29 23.50 -8.80
N GLY A 395 -19.37 22.44 -7.98
CA GLY A 395 -20.07 21.19 -8.28
C GLY A 395 -19.39 20.30 -9.34
N LYS A 396 -18.23 20.69 -9.86
CA LYS A 396 -17.45 19.91 -10.83
C LYS A 396 -16.66 18.81 -10.13
N GLU A 397 -16.37 17.73 -10.85
CA GLU A 397 -15.50 16.66 -10.36
C GLU A 397 -14.08 17.22 -10.12
N VAL A 398 -13.54 16.99 -8.92
CA VAL A 398 -12.22 17.47 -8.50
C VAL A 398 -11.12 17.06 -9.49
N PHE A 399 -11.17 15.82 -9.97
CA PHE A 399 -10.29 15.30 -11.04
C PHE A 399 -10.26 16.16 -12.32
N SER A 400 -11.37 16.81 -12.64
CA SER A 400 -11.56 17.60 -13.87
C SER A 400 -11.30 19.09 -13.66
N SER A 401 -11.08 19.53 -12.43
CA SER A 401 -11.00 20.95 -12.06
C SER A 401 -9.64 21.34 -11.51
N GLU A 402 -9.27 22.59 -11.73
CA GLU A 402 -8.13 23.24 -11.08
C GLU A 402 -8.66 24.25 -10.05
N PRO A 403 -7.99 24.39 -8.89
CA PRO A 403 -8.37 25.40 -7.92
C PRO A 403 -8.17 26.79 -8.52
N SER A 404 -9.15 27.69 -8.32
CA SER A 404 -9.03 29.04 -8.88
C SER A 404 -7.84 29.79 -8.24
N LYS A 405 -7.05 30.50 -9.06
CA LYS A 405 -5.87 31.26 -8.58
C LYS A 405 -6.22 32.29 -7.51
N MET A 406 -7.45 32.81 -7.53
CA MET A 406 -7.95 33.76 -6.53
C MET A 406 -8.39 33.09 -5.22
N ALA A 407 -8.91 31.85 -5.27
CA ALA A 407 -9.20 31.06 -4.07
C ALA A 407 -7.90 30.69 -3.32
N LEU A 408 -6.81 30.42 -4.02
CA LEU A 408 -5.50 30.11 -3.40
C LEU A 408 -4.93 31.27 -2.55
N LEU A 409 -5.38 32.51 -2.78
CA LEU A 409 -5.00 33.69 -2.00
C LEU A 409 -5.80 33.85 -0.70
N GLN A 410 -6.91 33.12 -0.54
CA GLN A 410 -7.75 33.16 0.66
C GLN A 410 -7.48 31.93 1.55
N PRO A 411 -6.97 32.09 2.78
CA PRO A 411 -6.74 30.98 3.71
C PRO A 411 -8.00 30.17 4.06
N LYS A 412 -9.19 30.75 3.84
CA LYS A 412 -10.48 30.06 4.02
C LYS A 412 -10.78 29.04 2.91
N ALA A 413 -10.27 29.24 1.69
CA ALA A 413 -10.45 28.32 0.56
C ALA A 413 -9.33 27.26 0.46
N TRP A 414 -8.38 27.29 1.39
CA TRP A 414 -7.33 26.29 1.50
C TRP A 414 -7.89 24.92 1.88
N PHE A 415 -7.31 23.88 1.28
CA PHE A 415 -7.85 22.52 1.33
C PHE A 415 -7.89 21.94 2.77
N ARG A 416 -7.14 22.52 3.72
CA ARG A 416 -7.20 22.24 5.16
C ARG A 416 -8.62 22.29 5.74
N ASN A 417 -9.46 23.22 5.28
CA ASN A 417 -10.80 23.44 5.86
C ASN A 417 -11.82 22.36 5.44
N ARG A 418 -11.50 21.50 4.46
CA ARG A 418 -12.34 20.34 4.08
C ARG A 418 -12.20 19.17 5.07
N TYR A 419 -11.10 19.07 5.79
CA TYR A 419 -10.85 17.96 6.74
C TYR A 419 -11.40 18.22 8.16
N SER A 420 -11.77 19.47 8.46
CA SER A 420 -12.08 19.93 9.81
C SER A 420 -13.55 20.30 10.04
N SER A 421 -14.41 20.26 9.01
CA SER A 421 -15.84 20.55 9.16
C SER A 421 -16.62 19.33 9.69
N ALA A 422 -17.83 19.58 10.21
CA ALA A 422 -18.73 18.54 10.69
C ALA A 422 -19.17 17.57 9.57
N TYR A 423 -19.27 18.08 8.33
CA TYR A 423 -19.66 17.35 7.11
C TYR A 423 -18.46 17.07 6.20
N ARG A 424 -17.29 16.79 6.80
CA ARG A 424 -16.03 16.61 6.05
C ARG A 424 -16.12 15.44 5.03
N PRO A 425 -15.59 15.59 3.80
CA PRO A 425 -15.51 14.51 2.80
C PRO A 425 -14.56 13.37 3.18
N PHE A 426 -13.75 13.60 4.22
CA PHE A 426 -12.56 12.83 4.56
C PHE A 426 -12.53 12.53 6.06
N THR A 427 -11.74 11.55 6.47
CA THR A 427 -11.39 11.34 7.87
C THR A 427 -10.54 12.51 8.39
N ARG A 428 -10.36 12.61 9.71
CA ARG A 428 -9.46 13.62 10.31
C ARG A 428 -8.01 13.49 9.81
N GLN A 429 -7.63 12.29 9.37
CA GLN A 429 -6.32 12.01 8.82
C GLN A 429 -6.25 12.30 7.31
N GLY A 430 -7.36 12.61 6.64
CA GLY A 430 -7.39 12.94 5.21
C GLY A 430 -7.62 11.75 4.27
N GLY A 431 -7.95 10.57 4.81
CA GLY A 431 -8.41 9.42 4.03
C GLY A 431 -9.91 9.45 3.77
N VAL A 432 -10.43 8.45 3.08
CA VAL A 432 -11.86 8.25 2.79
C VAL A 432 -12.32 6.90 3.30
N ILE A 433 -13.58 6.82 3.73
CA ILE A 433 -14.25 5.58 4.10
C ILE A 433 -15.62 5.57 3.42
N PHE A 434 -15.85 4.60 2.54
CA PHE A 434 -17.18 4.31 1.99
C PHE A 434 -17.69 3.04 2.67
N ALA A 435 -18.73 3.18 3.48
CA ALA A 435 -19.36 2.07 4.18
C ALA A 435 -20.72 1.74 3.54
N ASN A 436 -21.19 0.52 3.82
CA ASN A 436 -22.43 -0.04 3.27
C ASN A 436 -23.69 0.80 3.57
N ASP A 437 -23.72 1.52 4.69
CA ASP A 437 -24.84 2.39 5.08
C ASP A 437 -25.03 3.60 4.15
N GLU A 438 -23.95 4.12 3.57
CA GLU A 438 -23.99 5.25 2.66
C GLU A 438 -23.90 4.86 1.17
N TYR A 439 -23.20 3.77 0.85
CA TYR A 439 -22.86 3.39 -0.54
C TYR A 439 -23.02 1.87 -0.82
N GLY A 440 -23.91 1.18 -0.08
CA GLY A 440 -24.17 -0.26 -0.10
C GLY A 440 -24.78 -0.85 -1.37
N ALA A 441 -24.08 -0.70 -2.50
CA ALA A 441 -24.54 -1.17 -3.79
C ALA A 441 -24.48 -2.69 -3.90
N ASN A 442 -25.57 -3.29 -4.38
CA ASN A 442 -25.64 -4.71 -4.70
C ASN A 442 -25.47 -4.90 -6.19
N VAL A 443 -24.58 -5.81 -6.56
CA VAL A 443 -24.45 -6.35 -7.91
C VAL A 443 -24.87 -7.81 -7.86
N CYS A 444 -25.70 -8.24 -8.81
CA CYS A 444 -26.20 -9.60 -8.88
C CYS A 444 -25.96 -10.19 -10.27
N TRP A 445 -25.23 -11.29 -10.32
CA TRP A 445 -25.05 -12.12 -11.51
C TRP A 445 -25.90 -13.38 -11.38
N LYS A 446 -26.62 -13.70 -12.45
CA LYS A 446 -27.30 -14.99 -12.61
C LYS A 446 -26.41 -15.90 -13.43
N VAL A 447 -26.00 -17.02 -12.86
CA VAL A 447 -25.11 -17.99 -13.52
C VAL A 447 -25.89 -19.27 -13.78
N ASP A 448 -25.71 -19.87 -14.96
CA ASP A 448 -26.36 -21.14 -15.31
C ASP A 448 -26.04 -22.23 -14.29
N LYS A 449 -27.07 -22.90 -13.77
CA LYS A 449 -26.92 -23.91 -12.71
C LYS A 449 -26.22 -25.18 -13.19
N GLY A 450 -26.56 -25.66 -14.39
CA GLY A 450 -26.11 -26.97 -14.88
C GLY A 450 -24.60 -27.05 -15.08
N SER A 451 -23.98 -25.93 -15.44
CA SER A 451 -22.55 -25.82 -15.71
C SER A 451 -21.70 -25.30 -14.55
N SER A 452 -22.31 -24.84 -13.43
CA SER A 452 -21.60 -24.04 -12.42
C SER A 452 -21.66 -24.55 -10.97
N VAL A 453 -22.69 -25.31 -10.58
CA VAL A 453 -22.82 -25.87 -9.22
C VAL A 453 -21.64 -26.80 -8.89
N GLY A 454 -21.08 -26.66 -7.68
CA GLY A 454 -19.90 -27.40 -7.21
C GLY A 454 -18.58 -27.00 -7.87
N ARG A 455 -18.56 -25.97 -8.74
CA ARG A 455 -17.34 -25.50 -9.41
C ARG A 455 -16.79 -24.23 -8.76
N VAL A 456 -15.47 -24.07 -8.87
CA VAL A 456 -14.80 -22.81 -8.53
C VAL A 456 -14.83 -21.92 -9.77
N MET A 457 -15.43 -20.74 -9.62
CA MET A 457 -15.41 -19.68 -10.61
C MET A 457 -14.46 -18.58 -10.15
N GLU A 458 -13.67 -18.02 -11.05
CA GLU A 458 -12.77 -16.92 -10.74
C GLU A 458 -13.41 -15.57 -11.08
N TRP A 459 -13.12 -14.59 -10.23
CA TRP A 459 -13.58 -13.22 -10.32
C TRP A 459 -12.40 -12.29 -10.41
N GLU A 460 -12.36 -11.51 -11.47
CA GLU A 460 -11.41 -10.43 -11.63
C GLU A 460 -11.95 -9.16 -10.96
N ILE A 461 -11.15 -8.60 -10.06
CA ILE A 461 -11.33 -7.26 -9.51
C ILE A 461 -10.25 -6.38 -10.11
N LYS A 462 -10.66 -5.48 -11.00
CA LYS A 462 -9.82 -4.37 -11.48
C LYS A 462 -10.21 -3.11 -10.74
N GLY A 463 -9.25 -2.25 -10.43
CA GLY A 463 -9.56 -0.98 -9.82
C GLY A 463 -8.55 0.10 -10.11
N TRP A 464 -9.04 1.33 -10.03
CA TRP A 464 -8.28 2.55 -10.24
C TRP A 464 -8.53 3.52 -9.09
N ILE A 465 -7.45 4.10 -8.58
CA ILE A 465 -7.50 5.11 -7.51
C ILE A 465 -6.75 6.34 -7.97
N TRP A 466 -7.41 7.49 -7.91
CA TRP A 466 -6.82 8.77 -8.23
C TRP A 466 -6.55 9.56 -6.96
N LEU A 467 -5.33 10.09 -6.88
CA LEU A 467 -4.89 10.98 -5.83
C LEU A 467 -4.63 12.36 -6.43
N THR A 468 -5.38 13.35 -5.97
CA THR A 468 -5.21 14.75 -6.39
C THR A 468 -4.48 15.51 -5.30
N TYR A 469 -3.55 16.37 -5.70
CA TYR A 469 -2.95 17.37 -4.83
C TYR A 469 -3.49 18.74 -5.22
N TRP A 470 -4.13 19.39 -4.26
CA TRP A 470 -4.40 20.83 -4.25
C TRP A 470 -3.69 21.45 -3.03
N PRO A 471 -3.21 22.70 -3.13
CA PRO A 471 -2.42 23.32 -2.07
C PRO A 471 -3.17 23.38 -0.72
N ASN A 472 -2.52 22.92 0.37
CA ASN A 472 -3.11 22.95 1.71
C ASN A 472 -2.75 24.22 2.48
N LYS A 473 -1.47 24.49 2.71
CA LYS A 473 -0.95 25.68 3.40
C LYS A 473 0.17 26.35 2.63
N TYR A 474 0.86 25.58 1.80
CA TYR A 474 1.97 26.05 1.01
C TYR A 474 1.48 26.95 -0.12
N LYS A 475 2.07 28.15 -0.24
CA LYS A 475 1.71 29.11 -1.29
C LYS A 475 2.26 28.65 -2.63
N THR A 476 1.45 27.95 -3.39
CA THR A 476 1.77 27.49 -4.75
C THR A 476 0.51 27.47 -5.60
N SER A 477 0.67 27.55 -6.93
CA SER A 477 -0.40 27.27 -7.90
C SER A 477 -0.30 25.84 -8.46
N TYR A 478 0.62 25.03 -7.94
CA TYR A 478 0.79 23.66 -8.39
C TYR A 478 -0.39 22.79 -7.98
N SER A 479 -0.89 22.02 -8.95
CA SER A 479 -1.79 20.90 -8.73
C SER A 479 -1.36 19.72 -9.58
N GLU A 480 -1.63 18.51 -9.09
CA GLU A 480 -1.42 17.30 -9.89
C GLU A 480 -2.47 16.25 -9.56
N THR A 481 -2.73 15.37 -10.51
CA THR A 481 -3.43 14.11 -10.23
C THR A 481 -2.62 12.93 -10.68
N ARG A 482 -2.50 11.96 -9.79
CA ARG A 482 -1.83 10.68 -10.02
C ARG A 482 -2.84 9.55 -10.00
N ARG A 483 -2.62 8.52 -10.81
CA ARG A 483 -3.47 7.34 -10.90
C ARG A 483 -2.69 6.07 -10.57
N LEU A 484 -3.33 5.21 -9.82
CA LEU A 484 -2.93 3.84 -9.60
C LEU A 484 -3.94 2.90 -10.28
N GLU A 485 -3.46 1.80 -10.87
CA GLU A 485 -4.27 0.68 -11.34
C GLU A 485 -3.83 -0.62 -10.64
N PHE A 486 -4.79 -1.43 -10.20
CA PHE A 486 -4.55 -2.77 -9.66
C PHE A 486 -5.50 -3.80 -10.28
N ARG A 487 -5.09 -5.06 -10.23
CA ARG A 487 -5.86 -6.21 -10.73
C ARG A 487 -5.61 -7.42 -9.86
N GLU A 488 -6.67 -8.00 -9.35
CA GLU A 488 -6.63 -9.21 -8.51
C GLU A 488 -7.65 -10.25 -9.01
N ILE A 489 -7.33 -11.53 -8.83
CA ILE A 489 -8.21 -12.65 -9.17
C ILE A 489 -8.59 -13.37 -7.89
N LEU A 490 -9.89 -13.61 -7.70
CA LEU A 490 -10.45 -14.25 -6.52
C LEU A 490 -11.25 -15.50 -6.91
N PRO A 491 -10.97 -16.66 -6.28
CA PRO A 491 -11.79 -17.83 -6.46
C PRO A 491 -13.08 -17.73 -5.60
N LEU A 492 -14.17 -18.19 -6.21
CA LEU A 492 -15.48 -18.34 -5.60
C LEU A 492 -16.02 -19.74 -5.88
N THR A 493 -16.19 -20.55 -4.83
CA THR A 493 -16.90 -21.81 -4.96
C THR A 493 -18.39 -21.56 -5.06
N LEU A 494 -18.99 -21.96 -6.16
CA LEU A 494 -20.44 -21.99 -6.33
C LEU A 494 -20.95 -23.29 -5.70
N ALA A 495 -22.00 -23.16 -4.87
CA ALA A 495 -22.48 -24.15 -3.90
C ALA A 495 -22.52 -25.61 -4.38
#